data_AF-A0A359LIM8-F1
#
_entry.id   AF-A0A359LIM8-F1
#
_cell.length_a   1.000
_cell.length_b   1.000
_cell.length_c   1.000
_cell.angle_alpha   90.00
_cell.angle_beta   90.00
_cell.angle_gamma   90.00
#
_symmetry.space_group_name_H-M   'P 1'
#
loop_
_entity.id
_entity.type
_entity.pdbx_description
1 polymer ?
#
loop_
_entity_poly.entity_id
_entity_poly.type
_entity_poly.pdbx_seq_one_letter_code
_entity_poly.pdbx_strand_id
1 'polypeptide(L)'
;MNNQNILQLFNRYYGDKYKTYPSSIKSEKENYFFMAKDDREKYLIIIASPNLANKFEGEILEERIINGKNMIIKKCFLNHSNLSLLREIFPHLNPSFCGLKPSFGTGDRLGIATPAHVRAFKEKDIFPILAQQSVREMERTERNWQKVLDDAIWGCFETGYIGPFGADADHVKKIEDLKEAVDCGYTMFTLDPSDYVKKDLSKLNKKEIDNLYEQLSEKKDLERLYLNKIYNFGGQRLMFDDSSLPEIILTYSEAINYVVKCYEFLGSYKKDDFDLEISVDETPTVTSPLAHLFIVLELQRRGVDFQNLALHFLGDWQKGIEYIGDIKQFAREFSFHAAIAKNIRGYKLSLHTGSDKFSVYPIFSQETEGLCHIKTAGTSWLEEIKVVAMKDPDLYREIHRFALENFEKDRASYNLTTDLSRIPDIDTIADDELINLFKQNDSRQLIHITYGSILMARDSEGKHIFKDRIYKILFDYEEEHYREVSNHIKRHLELLK
;
A
#
# COMPACT_ATOMS: atom_id res chain seq x y z
N MET A 1 -20.72 -28.10 20.05
CA MET A 1 -20.10 -28.56 18.78
C MET A 1 -18.80 -27.80 18.55
N ASN A 2 -17.78 -28.43 17.96
CA ASN A 2 -16.57 -27.70 17.53
C ASN A 2 -16.79 -27.01 16.17
N ASN A 3 -15.86 -26.18 15.73
CA ASN A 3 -15.96 -25.44 14.47
C ASN A 3 -16.17 -26.35 13.25
N GLN A 4 -15.46 -27.48 13.18
CA GLN A 4 -15.60 -28.42 12.06
C GLN A 4 -17.02 -29.00 11.97
N ASN A 5 -17.61 -29.39 13.10
CA ASN A 5 -18.98 -29.91 13.13
C ASN A 5 -20.00 -28.85 12.69
N ILE A 6 -19.74 -27.57 12.97
CA ILE A 6 -20.59 -26.47 12.54
C ILE A 6 -20.51 -26.27 11.02
N LEU A 7 -19.31 -26.29 10.43
CA LEU A 7 -19.18 -26.23 8.96
C LEU A 7 -19.83 -27.45 8.29
N GLN A 8 -19.65 -28.65 8.84
CA GLN A 8 -20.32 -29.85 8.32
C GLN A 8 -21.84 -29.75 8.42
N LEU A 9 -22.36 -29.21 9.53
CA LEU A 9 -23.78 -28.94 9.68
C LEU A 9 -24.25 -27.97 8.61
N PHE A 10 -23.59 -26.83 8.43
CA PHE A 10 -23.98 -25.85 7.41
C PHE A 10 -23.93 -26.44 6.00
N ASN A 11 -22.82 -27.08 5.63
CA ASN A 11 -22.65 -27.69 4.30
C ASN A 11 -23.68 -28.79 4.03
N ARG A 12 -24.14 -29.53 5.04
CA ARG A 12 -25.20 -30.55 4.88
C ARG A 12 -26.54 -29.97 4.41
N TYR A 13 -26.88 -28.75 4.82
CA TYR A 13 -28.17 -28.14 4.49
C TYR A 13 -28.07 -27.07 3.39
N TYR A 14 -26.90 -26.45 3.25
CA TYR A 14 -26.70 -25.26 2.43
C TYR A 14 -25.56 -25.42 1.40
N GLY A 15 -24.86 -26.55 1.39
CA GLY A 15 -23.69 -26.79 0.53
C GLY A 15 -24.00 -26.81 -0.97
N ASP A 16 -25.24 -27.10 -1.37
CA ASP A 16 -25.68 -27.02 -2.77
C ASP A 16 -25.83 -25.58 -3.27
N LYS A 17 -25.93 -24.62 -2.35
CA LYS A 17 -26.13 -23.19 -2.66
C LYS A 17 -24.92 -22.33 -2.36
N TYR A 18 -24.16 -22.70 -1.31
CA TYR A 18 -23.07 -21.89 -0.82
C TYR A 18 -21.80 -22.71 -0.62
N LYS A 19 -20.68 -22.20 -1.14
CA LYS A 19 -19.34 -22.70 -0.88
C LYS A 19 -18.76 -21.98 0.34
N THR A 20 -18.43 -22.73 1.39
CA THR A 20 -17.82 -22.18 2.61
C THR A 20 -16.32 -21.93 2.45
N TYR A 21 -15.79 -20.94 3.16
CA TYR A 21 -14.35 -20.70 3.35
C TYR A 21 -13.93 -21.29 4.70
N PRO A 22 -13.40 -22.53 4.77
CA PRO A 22 -13.21 -23.21 6.05
C PRO A 22 -12.19 -22.52 6.97
N SER A 23 -11.22 -21.81 6.41
CA SER A 23 -10.23 -21.01 7.16
C SER A 23 -10.86 -19.88 7.97
N SER A 24 -11.99 -19.34 7.50
CA SER A 24 -12.64 -18.18 8.13
C SER A 24 -13.40 -18.52 9.41
N ILE A 25 -13.60 -19.79 9.75
CA ILE A 25 -14.45 -20.13 10.90
C ILE A 25 -13.83 -19.70 12.23
N LYS A 26 -14.58 -18.88 12.96
CA LYS A 26 -14.27 -18.43 14.32
C LYS A 26 -15.48 -18.63 15.21
N SER A 27 -15.24 -18.76 16.51
CA SER A 27 -16.31 -18.92 17.50
C SER A 27 -16.04 -18.10 18.74
N GLU A 28 -17.08 -17.49 19.30
CA GLU A 28 -17.03 -16.76 20.57
C GLU A 28 -18.32 -17.06 21.36
N LYS A 29 -18.18 -17.55 22.59
CA LYS A 29 -19.30 -17.89 23.50
C LYS A 29 -20.41 -18.74 22.83
N GLU A 30 -20.01 -19.78 22.10
CA GLU A 30 -20.90 -20.68 21.32
C GLU A 30 -21.67 -20.03 20.16
N ASN A 31 -21.26 -18.84 19.72
CA ASN A 31 -21.67 -18.25 18.45
C ASN A 31 -20.58 -18.52 17.41
N TYR A 32 -20.95 -18.75 16.17
CA TYR A 32 -20.03 -19.13 15.10
C TYR A 32 -20.16 -18.17 13.92
N PHE A 33 -19.02 -17.83 13.32
CA PHE A 33 -18.90 -16.86 12.24
C PHE A 33 -17.96 -17.44 11.19
N PHE A 34 -18.35 -17.42 9.92
CA PHE A 34 -17.51 -17.84 8.81
C PHE A 34 -18.01 -17.21 7.51
N MET A 35 -17.16 -17.09 6.51
CA MET A 35 -17.55 -16.66 5.18
C MET A 35 -18.03 -17.84 4.32
N ALA A 36 -18.97 -17.54 3.44
CA ALA A 36 -19.38 -18.41 2.35
C ALA A 36 -19.67 -17.56 1.11
N LYS A 37 -19.70 -18.17 -0.08
CA LYS A 37 -20.10 -17.52 -1.32
C LYS A 37 -21.11 -18.34 -2.10
N ASP A 38 -21.93 -17.68 -2.90
CA ASP A 38 -22.69 -18.31 -3.98
C ASP A 38 -22.01 -18.04 -5.34
N ASP A 39 -22.78 -18.06 -6.44
CA ASP A 39 -22.33 -17.77 -7.80
C ASP A 39 -22.15 -16.27 -8.10
N ARG A 40 -22.47 -15.39 -7.15
CA ARG A 40 -22.48 -13.93 -7.36
C ARG A 40 -21.61 -13.20 -6.36
N GLU A 41 -21.75 -13.50 -5.07
CA GLU A 41 -21.16 -12.69 -4.01
C GLU A 41 -20.70 -13.55 -2.81
N LYS A 42 -19.93 -12.90 -1.94
CA LYS A 42 -19.51 -13.44 -0.65
C LYS A 42 -20.41 -12.90 0.47
N TYR A 43 -20.58 -13.71 1.51
CA TYR A 43 -21.42 -13.42 2.66
C TYR A 43 -20.71 -13.81 3.95
N LEU A 44 -21.06 -13.10 5.03
CA LEU A 44 -20.80 -13.56 6.37
C LEU A 44 -21.95 -14.48 6.78
N ILE A 45 -21.65 -15.71 7.17
CA ILE A 45 -22.60 -16.59 7.83
C ILE A 45 -22.39 -16.51 9.32
N ILE A 46 -23.47 -16.23 10.05
CA ILE A 46 -23.48 -16.30 11.51
C ILE A 46 -24.45 -17.36 11.97
N ILE A 47 -24.03 -18.13 12.98
CA ILE A 47 -24.88 -19.06 13.73
C ILE A 47 -24.77 -18.63 15.18
N ALA A 48 -25.75 -17.84 15.63
CA ALA A 48 -25.66 -17.10 16.88
C ALA A 48 -26.98 -17.07 17.64
N SER A 49 -26.92 -16.76 18.93
CA SER A 49 -28.12 -16.52 19.73
C SER A 49 -28.98 -15.40 19.11
N PRO A 50 -30.32 -15.41 19.28
CA PRO A 50 -31.20 -14.40 18.68
C PRO A 50 -30.79 -12.96 18.98
N ASN A 51 -30.37 -12.69 20.23
CA ASN A 51 -29.92 -11.36 20.65
C ASN A 51 -28.71 -10.87 19.82
N LEU A 52 -27.73 -11.75 19.57
CA LEU A 52 -26.56 -11.39 18.78
C LEU A 52 -26.86 -11.34 17.28
N ALA A 53 -27.59 -12.34 16.75
CA ALA A 53 -27.89 -12.43 15.32
C ALA A 53 -28.74 -11.26 14.81
N ASN A 54 -29.60 -10.69 15.66
CA ASN A 54 -30.44 -9.55 15.31
C ASN A 54 -29.65 -8.23 15.17
N LYS A 55 -28.41 -8.15 15.68
CA LYS A 55 -27.55 -6.97 15.49
C LYS A 55 -26.93 -6.91 14.09
N PHE A 56 -26.72 -8.07 13.46
CA PHE A 56 -26.12 -8.13 12.13
C PHE A 56 -27.17 -7.89 11.04
N GLU A 57 -26.80 -7.17 9.99
CA GLU A 57 -27.63 -6.90 8.81
C GLU A 57 -27.56 -8.08 7.83
N GLY A 58 -28.72 -8.61 7.43
CA GLY A 58 -28.80 -9.75 6.53
C GLY A 58 -30.13 -10.50 6.57
N GLU A 59 -30.17 -11.62 5.85
CA GLU A 59 -31.32 -12.51 5.71
C GLU A 59 -31.23 -13.67 6.70
N ILE A 60 -32.28 -13.89 7.49
CA ILE A 60 -32.39 -15.09 8.34
C ILE A 60 -32.69 -16.28 7.43
N LEU A 61 -31.82 -17.29 7.44
CA LEU A 61 -32.02 -18.53 6.70
C LEU A 61 -32.92 -19.48 7.48
N GLU A 62 -32.67 -19.64 8.78
CA GLU A 62 -33.38 -20.60 9.63
C GLU A 62 -33.17 -20.32 11.13
N GLU A 63 -34.11 -20.74 11.98
CA GLU A 63 -33.90 -20.93 13.41
C GLU A 63 -33.79 -22.41 13.76
N ARG A 64 -32.79 -22.78 14.57
CA ARG A 64 -32.53 -24.18 14.90
C ARG A 64 -31.98 -24.35 16.31
N ILE A 65 -32.35 -25.47 16.94
CA ILE A 65 -31.74 -25.90 18.20
C ILE A 65 -30.36 -26.50 17.91
N ILE A 66 -29.30 -25.86 18.41
CA ILE A 66 -27.92 -26.34 18.31
C ILE A 66 -27.35 -26.38 19.73
N ASN A 67 -26.80 -27.53 20.14
CA ASN A 67 -26.35 -27.78 21.52
C ASN A 67 -27.41 -27.44 22.59
N GLY A 68 -28.70 -27.68 22.31
CA GLY A 68 -29.80 -27.40 23.24
C GLY A 68 -30.20 -25.92 23.37
N LYS A 69 -29.65 -25.02 22.54
CA LYS A 69 -29.99 -23.58 22.52
C LYS A 69 -30.65 -23.20 21.21
N ASN A 70 -31.62 -22.29 21.24
CA ASN A 70 -32.17 -21.70 20.02
C ASN A 70 -31.12 -20.78 19.39
N MET A 71 -30.75 -21.06 18.14
CA MET A 71 -29.75 -20.32 17.37
C MET A 71 -30.35 -19.89 16.04
N ILE A 72 -30.00 -18.69 15.59
CA ILE A 72 -30.35 -18.17 14.27
C ILE A 72 -29.18 -18.41 13.32
N ILE A 73 -29.45 -19.03 12.17
CA ILE A 73 -28.54 -19.09 11.04
C ILE A 73 -28.89 -17.92 10.12
N LYS A 74 -27.97 -16.98 9.94
CA LYS A 74 -28.19 -15.76 9.17
C LYS A 74 -27.10 -15.56 8.12
N LYS A 75 -27.51 -15.17 6.92
CA LYS A 75 -26.65 -14.75 5.82
C LYS A 75 -26.56 -13.22 5.84
N CYS A 76 -25.41 -12.72 6.25
CA CYS A 76 -25.13 -11.32 6.47
C CYS A 76 -24.34 -10.70 5.33
N PHE A 77 -24.60 -9.42 5.06
CA PHE A 77 -23.88 -8.65 4.05
C PHE A 77 -22.44 -8.37 4.49
N LEU A 78 -21.52 -8.26 3.52
CA LEU A 78 -20.15 -7.79 3.78
C LEU A 78 -20.10 -6.26 3.75
N ASN A 79 -20.64 -5.63 4.79
CA ASN A 79 -20.70 -4.17 4.93
C ASN A 79 -19.98 -3.69 6.19
N HIS A 80 -19.77 -2.38 6.28
CA HIS A 80 -19.07 -1.75 7.40
C HIS A 80 -19.74 -2.04 8.76
N SER A 81 -21.08 -1.98 8.82
CA SER A 81 -21.87 -2.21 10.03
C SER A 81 -21.59 -3.60 10.64
N ASN A 82 -21.69 -4.65 9.81
CA ASN A 82 -21.40 -6.02 10.21
C ASN A 82 -19.92 -6.24 10.54
N LEU A 83 -19.02 -5.59 9.81
CA LEU A 83 -17.59 -5.70 10.06
C LEU A 83 -17.18 -5.06 11.38
N SER A 84 -17.77 -3.91 11.73
CA SER A 84 -17.56 -3.24 13.01
C SER A 84 -17.99 -4.13 14.18
N LEU A 85 -19.14 -4.81 14.07
CA LEU A 85 -19.56 -5.82 15.05
C LEU A 85 -18.57 -6.99 15.13
N LEU A 86 -18.05 -7.48 14.00
CA LEU A 86 -17.03 -8.53 14.02
C LEU A 86 -15.74 -8.07 14.71
N ARG A 87 -15.31 -6.83 14.52
CA ARG A 87 -14.12 -6.26 15.15
C ARG A 87 -14.28 -6.10 16.67
N GLU A 88 -15.49 -5.81 17.16
CA GLU A 88 -15.80 -5.84 18.59
C GLU A 88 -15.67 -7.24 19.19
N ILE A 89 -16.12 -8.26 18.44
CA ILE A 89 -16.08 -9.67 18.86
C ILE A 89 -14.66 -10.25 18.75
N PHE A 90 -13.92 -9.85 17.72
CA PHE A 90 -12.60 -10.34 17.36
C PHE A 90 -11.60 -9.19 17.24
N PRO A 91 -11.06 -8.68 18.37
CA PRO A 91 -10.21 -7.48 18.37
C PRO A 91 -8.94 -7.57 17.51
N HIS A 92 -8.44 -8.77 17.21
CA HIS A 92 -7.29 -8.99 16.30
C HIS A 92 -7.58 -8.60 14.85
N LEU A 93 -8.85 -8.34 14.49
CA LEU A 93 -9.24 -7.78 13.19
C LEU A 93 -9.00 -6.27 13.09
N ASN A 94 -8.67 -5.59 14.19
CA ASN A 94 -8.28 -4.19 14.13
C ASN A 94 -6.81 -4.06 13.65
N PRO A 95 -6.50 -3.08 12.78
CA PRO A 95 -5.12 -2.77 12.45
C PRO A 95 -4.33 -2.40 13.72
N SER A 96 -3.02 -2.59 13.64
CA SER A 96 -2.09 -2.43 14.74
C SER A 96 -0.89 -1.59 14.32
N PHE A 97 -0.24 -1.00 15.33
CA PHE A 97 1.02 -0.29 15.19
C PHE A 97 2.16 -1.28 14.88
N CYS A 98 2.98 -0.97 13.88
CA CYS A 98 4.14 -1.76 13.47
C CYS A 98 5.37 -1.45 14.35
N GLY A 99 5.70 -0.17 14.48
CA GLY A 99 6.95 0.30 15.08
C GLY A 99 8.19 -0.07 14.27
N LEU A 100 9.32 -0.20 14.96
CA LEU A 100 10.62 -0.54 14.36
C LEU A 100 10.78 -2.05 14.10
N LYS A 101 9.91 -2.58 13.24
CA LYS A 101 10.00 -3.94 12.68
C LYS A 101 10.10 -3.88 11.15
N PRO A 102 10.74 -4.86 10.48
CA PRO A 102 10.61 -4.99 9.03
C PRO A 102 9.13 -5.03 8.63
N SER A 103 8.74 -4.24 7.63
CA SER A 103 7.35 -4.16 7.20
C SER A 103 7.20 -4.09 5.69
N PHE A 104 6.10 -4.62 5.17
CA PHE A 104 5.85 -4.64 3.74
C PHE A 104 4.39 -4.31 3.44
N GLY A 105 4.21 -3.29 2.60
CA GLY A 105 2.92 -2.78 2.18
C GLY A 105 2.43 -3.42 0.89
N THR A 106 1.20 -3.92 0.95
CA THR A 106 0.52 -4.59 -0.15
C THR A 106 -0.75 -3.84 -0.52
N GLY A 107 -0.57 -2.72 -1.23
CA GLY A 107 -1.68 -1.95 -1.75
C GLY A 107 -2.55 -2.78 -2.69
N ASP A 108 -3.85 -2.57 -2.57
CA ASP A 108 -4.88 -3.27 -3.30
C ASP A 108 -5.84 -2.23 -3.88
N ARG A 109 -5.88 -2.13 -5.21
CA ARG A 109 -6.74 -1.17 -5.92
C ARG A 109 -8.17 -1.66 -6.09
N LEU A 110 -8.39 -2.97 -5.99
CA LEU A 110 -9.69 -3.59 -6.22
C LEU A 110 -10.39 -3.99 -4.92
N GLY A 111 -9.65 -4.14 -3.81
CA GLY A 111 -10.20 -4.53 -2.51
C GLY A 111 -10.51 -6.03 -2.39
N ILE A 112 -9.87 -6.85 -3.22
CA ILE A 112 -10.09 -8.30 -3.27
C ILE A 112 -8.80 -9.13 -3.22
N ALA A 113 -7.63 -8.49 -3.09
CA ALA A 113 -6.32 -9.13 -3.13
C ALA A 113 -5.77 -9.52 -1.74
N THR A 114 -6.33 -9.00 -0.64
CA THR A 114 -5.82 -9.28 0.71
C THR A 114 -5.70 -10.77 1.05
N PRO A 115 -6.62 -11.68 0.64
CA PRO A 115 -6.41 -13.10 0.85
C PRO A 115 -5.14 -13.65 0.18
N ALA A 116 -4.80 -13.15 -1.01
CA ALA A 116 -3.57 -13.48 -1.71
C ALA A 116 -2.33 -12.92 -1.01
N HIS A 117 -2.43 -11.69 -0.50
CA HIS A 117 -1.37 -11.06 0.28
C HIS A 117 -1.08 -11.86 1.55
N VAL A 118 -2.09 -12.19 2.35
CA VAL A 118 -1.93 -13.03 3.56
C VAL A 118 -1.27 -14.38 3.22
N ARG A 119 -1.65 -15.02 2.11
CA ARG A 119 -1.00 -16.25 1.64
C ARG A 119 0.50 -16.04 1.36
N ALA A 120 0.91 -14.88 0.83
CA ALA A 120 2.30 -14.57 0.52
C ALA A 120 3.17 -14.33 1.76
N PHE A 121 2.60 -13.77 2.83
CA PHE A 121 3.27 -13.53 4.12
C PHE A 121 3.42 -14.77 4.98
N LYS A 122 2.82 -15.90 4.60
CA LYS A 122 2.93 -17.15 5.38
C LYS A 122 4.41 -17.50 5.61
N GLU A 123 4.76 -17.75 6.87
CA GLU A 123 6.13 -18.08 7.33
C GLU A 123 7.17 -16.96 7.11
N LYS A 124 6.73 -15.71 6.95
CA LYS A 124 7.60 -14.54 6.89
C LYS A 124 7.55 -13.77 8.21
N ASP A 125 8.71 -13.38 8.73
CA ASP A 125 8.84 -12.49 9.89
C ASP A 125 8.91 -11.02 9.43
N ILE A 126 7.87 -10.59 8.71
CA ILE A 126 7.74 -9.24 8.16
C ILE A 126 6.31 -8.77 8.46
N PHE A 127 6.18 -7.60 9.07
CA PHE A 127 4.89 -7.04 9.45
C PHE A 127 4.10 -6.58 8.21
N PRO A 128 2.91 -7.13 7.94
CA PRO A 128 2.16 -6.79 6.74
C PRO A 128 1.35 -5.51 6.93
N ILE A 129 1.46 -4.56 5.99
CA ILE A 129 0.53 -3.43 5.88
C ILE A 129 -0.48 -3.80 4.79
N LEU A 130 -1.63 -4.35 5.20
CA LEU A 130 -2.60 -5.00 4.31
C LEU A 130 -3.66 -4.03 3.76
N ALA A 131 -3.90 -2.92 4.46
CA ALA A 131 -4.72 -1.82 3.96
C ALA A 131 -3.78 -0.67 3.59
N GLN A 132 -3.58 -0.43 2.29
CA GLN A 132 -2.76 0.68 1.80
C GLN A 132 -3.32 1.17 0.46
N GLN A 133 -3.65 2.45 0.41
CA GLN A 133 -3.91 3.16 -0.84
C GLN A 133 -3.57 4.63 -0.67
N SER A 134 -3.16 5.28 -1.77
CA SER A 134 -3.04 6.74 -1.81
C SER A 134 -4.36 7.43 -2.11
N VAL A 135 -4.49 8.71 -1.72
CA VAL A 135 -5.65 9.56 -2.08
C VAL A 135 -5.92 9.52 -3.59
N ARG A 136 -4.87 9.67 -4.40
CA ARG A 136 -4.91 9.58 -5.88
C ARG A 136 -5.46 8.24 -6.36
N GLU A 137 -5.12 7.13 -5.71
CA GLU A 137 -5.63 5.81 -6.09
C GLU A 137 -7.10 5.64 -5.76
N MET A 138 -7.55 6.13 -4.60
CA MET A 138 -8.96 6.10 -4.22
C MET A 138 -9.83 6.95 -5.14
N GLU A 139 -9.39 8.17 -5.48
CA GLU A 139 -10.06 9.03 -6.46
C GLU A 139 -10.25 8.32 -7.81
N ARG A 140 -9.21 7.59 -8.26
CA ARG A 140 -9.20 6.86 -9.54
C ARG A 140 -9.92 5.51 -9.52
N THR A 141 -10.33 5.03 -8.35
CA THR A 141 -11.00 3.74 -8.19
C THR A 141 -12.43 3.90 -7.65
N GLU A 142 -12.86 5.13 -7.40
CA GLU A 142 -14.13 5.47 -6.73
C GLU A 142 -14.23 4.79 -5.35
N ARG A 143 -13.12 4.77 -4.61
CA ARG A 143 -13.01 4.22 -3.26
C ARG A 143 -12.78 5.33 -2.23
N ASN A 144 -12.75 4.94 -0.96
CA ASN A 144 -12.46 5.83 0.18
C ASN A 144 -11.75 5.04 1.30
N TRP A 145 -11.25 5.76 2.30
CA TRP A 145 -10.49 5.19 3.42
C TRP A 145 -11.22 4.04 4.12
N GLN A 146 -12.53 4.18 4.35
CA GLN A 146 -13.34 3.16 5.02
C GLN A 146 -13.42 1.88 4.18
N LYS A 147 -13.67 2.00 2.88
CA LYS A 147 -13.78 0.85 1.98
C LYS A 147 -12.46 0.09 1.86
N VAL A 148 -11.34 0.80 1.77
CA VAL A 148 -10.00 0.19 1.74
C VAL A 148 -9.72 -0.62 2.98
N LEU A 149 -10.02 -0.05 4.15
CA LEU A 149 -9.83 -0.75 5.42
C LEU A 149 -10.78 -1.95 5.55
N ASP A 150 -12.06 -1.76 5.23
CA ASP A 150 -13.06 -2.81 5.33
C ASP A 150 -12.71 -4.03 4.45
N ASP A 151 -12.28 -3.77 3.21
CA ASP A 151 -11.89 -4.80 2.25
C ASP A 151 -10.70 -5.64 2.78
N ALA A 152 -9.70 -4.98 3.35
CA ALA A 152 -8.55 -5.67 3.94
C ALA A 152 -8.96 -6.55 5.13
N ILE A 153 -9.82 -6.06 6.02
CA ILE A 153 -10.27 -6.82 7.19
C ILE A 153 -11.15 -8.00 6.77
N TRP A 154 -12.02 -7.83 5.77
CA TRP A 154 -12.78 -8.94 5.20
C TRP A 154 -11.85 -10.02 4.63
N GLY A 155 -10.80 -9.62 3.91
CA GLY A 155 -9.78 -10.54 3.43
C GLY A 155 -9.05 -11.28 4.55
N CYS A 156 -8.67 -10.58 5.63
CA CYS A 156 -8.09 -11.19 6.83
C CYS A 156 -9.06 -12.21 7.48
N PHE A 157 -10.34 -11.86 7.58
CA PHE A 157 -11.36 -12.74 8.14
C PHE A 157 -11.54 -13.99 7.28
N GLU A 158 -11.61 -13.85 5.95
CA GLU A 158 -11.74 -14.94 4.98
C GLU A 158 -10.61 -15.98 5.13
N THR A 159 -9.36 -15.51 5.23
CA THR A 159 -8.19 -16.39 5.36
C THR A 159 -8.01 -16.93 6.77
N GLY A 160 -8.84 -16.52 7.73
CA GLY A 160 -8.66 -16.87 9.14
C GLY A 160 -7.44 -16.22 9.77
N TYR A 161 -6.90 -15.15 9.19
CA TYR A 161 -5.74 -14.44 9.72
C TYR A 161 -6.02 -13.95 11.15
N ILE A 162 -5.04 -14.16 12.03
CA ILE A 162 -5.08 -13.73 13.45
C ILE A 162 -3.83 -12.95 13.84
N GLY A 163 -2.88 -12.76 12.92
CA GLY A 163 -1.68 -11.99 13.18
C GLY A 163 -1.97 -10.49 13.18
N PRO A 164 -1.03 -9.68 13.67
CA PRO A 164 -1.11 -8.23 13.53
C PRO A 164 -0.94 -7.82 12.06
N PHE A 165 -1.56 -6.71 11.68
CA PHE A 165 -1.34 -6.05 10.38
C PHE A 165 -1.52 -4.54 10.56
N GLY A 166 -1.03 -3.75 9.61
CA GLY A 166 -1.17 -2.29 9.61
C GLY A 166 -2.12 -1.79 8.53
N ALA A 167 -2.56 -0.54 8.70
CA ALA A 167 -3.34 0.21 7.72
C ALA A 167 -2.67 1.58 7.48
N ASP A 168 -2.16 1.80 6.27
CA ASP A 168 -1.42 2.99 5.85
C ASP A 168 -2.26 3.91 4.97
N ALA A 169 -2.43 5.15 5.44
CA ALA A 169 -2.96 6.25 4.67
C ALA A 169 -1.81 6.83 3.83
N ASP A 170 -1.69 6.34 2.60
CA ASP A 170 -0.51 6.56 1.76
C ASP A 170 -0.55 7.93 1.07
N HIS A 171 0.62 8.56 0.86
CA HIS A 171 0.80 9.84 0.17
C HIS A 171 -0.22 10.93 0.56
N VAL A 172 -0.46 11.15 1.85
CA VAL A 172 -1.38 12.17 2.35
C VAL A 172 -0.72 13.55 2.32
N LYS A 173 -1.38 14.50 1.65
CA LYS A 173 -0.91 15.89 1.47
C LYS A 173 -1.70 16.93 2.26
N LYS A 174 -2.79 16.54 2.92
CA LYS A 174 -3.74 17.44 3.57
C LYS A 174 -4.15 16.90 4.93
N ILE A 175 -4.38 17.82 5.88
CA ILE A 175 -4.79 17.45 7.25
C ILE A 175 -6.20 16.87 7.26
N GLU A 176 -7.05 17.30 6.34
CA GLU A 176 -8.42 16.79 6.18
C GLU A 176 -8.41 15.29 5.88
N ASP A 177 -7.56 14.85 4.95
CA ASP A 177 -7.38 13.43 4.60
C ASP A 177 -6.81 12.62 5.80
N LEU A 178 -5.88 13.21 6.58
CA LEU A 178 -5.39 12.58 7.82
C LEU A 178 -6.53 12.38 8.82
N LYS A 179 -7.38 13.40 9.00
CA LYS A 179 -8.52 13.32 9.91
C LYS A 179 -9.45 12.17 9.52
N GLU A 180 -9.82 12.07 8.24
CA GLU A 180 -10.69 11.02 7.74
C GLU A 180 -10.07 9.62 7.92
N ALA A 181 -8.77 9.47 7.65
CA ALA A 181 -8.06 8.22 7.87
C ALA A 181 -7.99 7.84 9.37
N VAL A 182 -7.74 8.81 10.27
CA VAL A 182 -7.79 8.57 11.73
C VAL A 182 -9.19 8.11 12.14
N ASP A 183 -10.24 8.77 11.66
CA ASP A 183 -11.63 8.43 11.99
C ASP A 183 -12.01 7.02 11.52
N CYS A 184 -11.44 6.53 10.41
CA CYS A 184 -11.64 5.16 9.94
C CYS A 184 -10.87 4.11 10.77
N GLY A 185 -9.81 4.51 11.47
CA GLY A 185 -8.98 3.63 12.29
C GLY A 185 -7.64 3.22 11.67
N TYR A 186 -7.07 4.05 10.79
CA TYR A 186 -5.72 3.81 10.24
C TYR A 186 -4.65 3.89 11.35
N THR A 187 -3.57 3.13 11.16
CA THR A 187 -2.46 3.00 12.14
C THR A 187 -1.11 3.46 11.60
N MET A 188 -1.01 3.74 10.30
CA MET A 188 0.15 4.32 9.67
C MET A 188 -0.27 5.51 8.80
N PHE A 189 0.51 6.59 8.83
CA PHE A 189 0.25 7.80 8.05
C PHE A 189 1.50 8.18 7.29
N THR A 190 1.39 8.21 5.96
CA THR A 190 2.49 8.60 5.08
C THR A 190 2.28 10.03 4.62
N LEU A 191 3.08 10.93 5.17
CA LEU A 191 3.03 12.35 4.83
C LEU A 191 3.85 12.61 3.58
N ASP A 192 3.24 13.26 2.60
CA ASP A 192 3.87 13.71 1.38
C ASP A 192 3.99 15.25 1.39
N PRO A 193 5.11 15.81 1.89
CA PRO A 193 5.36 17.24 1.85
C PRO A 193 5.95 17.72 0.50
N SER A 194 5.88 16.94 -0.59
CA SER A 194 6.54 17.26 -1.88
C SER A 194 6.11 18.60 -2.50
N ASP A 195 4.93 19.11 -2.14
CA ASP A 195 4.44 20.42 -2.59
C ASP A 195 5.19 21.59 -1.90
N TYR A 196 5.80 21.32 -0.73
CA TYR A 196 6.58 22.26 0.08
C TYR A 196 8.10 22.07 -0.09
N VAL A 197 8.53 21.13 -0.94
CA VAL A 197 9.95 20.98 -1.31
C VAL A 197 10.24 21.97 -2.43
N LYS A 198 11.26 22.82 -2.27
CA LYS A 198 11.58 23.85 -3.25
C LYS A 198 12.29 23.26 -4.48
N LYS A 199 11.60 23.24 -5.63
CA LYS A 199 12.03 22.50 -6.84
C LYS A 199 12.96 23.29 -7.78
N ASP A 200 12.96 24.62 -7.68
CA ASP A 200 13.63 25.49 -8.66
C ASP A 200 14.99 26.04 -8.22
N LEU A 201 15.54 25.58 -7.09
CA LEU A 201 16.85 26.07 -6.61
C LEU A 201 17.98 25.74 -7.58
N SER A 202 17.89 24.63 -8.32
CA SER A 202 18.86 24.25 -9.37
C SER A 202 18.90 25.22 -10.56
N LYS A 203 17.89 26.07 -10.72
CA LYS A 203 17.83 27.11 -11.76
C LYS A 203 18.45 28.43 -11.30
N LEU A 204 18.72 28.58 -10.00
CA LEU A 204 19.28 29.79 -9.42
C LEU A 204 20.81 29.72 -9.40
N ASN A 205 21.46 30.88 -9.53
CA ASN A 205 22.89 30.98 -9.31
C ASN A 205 23.21 31.16 -7.81
N LYS A 206 24.48 30.98 -7.44
CA LYS A 206 24.94 31.07 -6.05
C LYS A 206 24.54 32.37 -5.35
N LYS A 207 24.61 33.52 -6.04
CA LYS A 207 24.24 34.83 -5.46
C LYS A 207 22.74 34.91 -5.14
N GLU A 208 21.90 34.31 -5.97
CA GLU A 208 20.44 34.24 -5.73
C GLU A 208 20.11 33.33 -4.55
N ILE A 209 20.78 32.18 -4.45
CA ILE A 209 20.67 31.27 -3.30
C ILE A 209 21.10 31.99 -2.02
N ASP A 210 22.25 32.67 -2.03
CA ASP A 210 22.76 33.40 -0.87
C ASP A 210 21.80 34.51 -0.45
N ASN A 211 21.22 35.26 -1.40
CA ASN A 211 20.21 36.29 -1.08
C ASN A 211 18.96 35.72 -0.41
N LEU A 212 18.46 34.57 -0.87
CA LEU A 212 17.33 33.89 -0.24
C LEU A 212 17.70 33.38 1.15
N TYR A 213 18.92 32.86 1.29
CA TYR A 213 19.44 32.35 2.55
C TYR A 213 19.61 33.47 3.60
N GLU A 214 20.08 34.65 3.21
CA GLU A 214 20.17 35.84 4.10
C GLU A 214 18.80 36.31 4.62
N GLN A 215 17.72 36.01 3.90
CA GLN A 215 16.36 36.40 4.32
C GLN A 215 15.77 35.47 5.38
N LEU A 216 16.41 34.33 5.69
CA LEU A 216 15.91 33.39 6.69
C LEU A 216 16.10 33.94 8.10
N SER A 217 15.00 34.09 8.83
CA SER A 217 15.01 34.56 10.23
C SER A 217 15.82 33.66 11.16
N GLU A 218 15.82 32.34 10.90
CA GLU A 218 16.50 31.33 11.72
C GLU A 218 17.94 31.03 11.27
N LYS A 219 18.46 31.76 10.27
CA LYS A 219 19.77 31.50 9.66
C LYS A 219 20.88 31.28 10.69
N LYS A 220 21.03 32.21 11.65
CA LYS A 220 22.11 32.16 12.66
C LYS A 220 22.03 30.92 13.56
N ASP A 221 20.81 30.49 13.88
CA ASP A 221 20.61 29.31 14.72
C ASP A 221 20.93 28.02 13.93
N LEU A 222 20.49 27.95 12.66
CA LEU A 222 20.80 26.83 11.77
C LEU A 222 22.30 26.74 11.47
N GLU A 223 22.99 27.86 11.24
CA GLU A 223 24.45 27.90 11.08
C GLU A 223 25.16 27.39 12.34
N ARG A 224 24.73 27.82 13.54
CA ARG A 224 25.31 27.34 14.80
C ARG A 224 25.15 25.83 14.96
N LEU A 225 24.00 25.29 14.52
CA LEU A 225 23.68 23.87 14.62
C LEU A 225 24.44 23.02 13.61
N TYR A 226 24.61 23.49 12.37
CA TYR A 226 25.04 22.64 11.26
C TYR A 226 26.32 23.09 10.55
N LEU A 227 26.56 24.39 10.40
CA LEU A 227 27.66 24.90 9.58
C LEU A 227 29.02 24.44 10.13
N ASN A 228 29.85 23.90 9.24
CA ASN A 228 31.16 23.30 9.54
C ASN A 228 31.13 22.15 10.56
N LYS A 229 29.95 21.61 10.89
CA LYS A 229 29.82 20.38 11.69
C LYS A 229 30.14 19.17 10.84
N ILE A 230 30.87 18.23 11.44
CA ILE A 230 31.32 17.01 10.80
C ILE A 230 30.61 15.82 11.44
N TYR A 231 30.00 14.99 10.60
CA TYR A 231 29.34 13.75 10.99
C TYR A 231 30.07 12.59 10.33
N ASN A 232 30.34 11.54 11.12
CA ASN A 232 31.05 10.35 10.63
C ASN A 232 30.13 9.14 10.71
N PHE A 233 29.72 8.61 9.56
CA PHE A 233 28.84 7.43 9.46
C PHE A 233 29.44 6.43 8.47
N GLY A 234 29.58 5.16 8.88
CA GLY A 234 30.06 4.10 7.98
C GLY A 234 31.44 4.38 7.35
N GLY A 235 32.32 5.11 8.04
CA GLY A 235 33.63 5.51 7.51
C GLY A 235 33.61 6.72 6.56
N GLN A 236 32.46 7.33 6.35
CA GLN A 236 32.31 8.55 5.56
C GLN A 236 32.24 9.80 6.42
N ARG A 237 32.78 10.90 5.88
CA ARG A 237 32.74 12.23 6.47
C ARG A 237 31.72 13.10 5.75
N LEU A 238 30.62 13.44 6.42
CA LEU A 238 29.63 14.41 5.96
C LEU A 238 29.86 15.74 6.66
N MET A 239 29.93 16.83 5.90
CA MET A 239 30.12 18.18 6.45
C MET A 239 29.22 19.16 5.72
N PHE A 240 28.46 19.95 6.48
CA PHE A 240 27.70 21.07 5.94
C PHE A 240 28.63 22.26 5.77
N ASP A 241 28.89 22.66 4.53
CA ASP A 241 29.72 23.81 4.17
C ASP A 241 28.85 25.01 3.72
N ASP A 242 29.50 26.11 3.37
CA ASP A 242 28.85 27.35 2.94
C ASP A 242 28.07 27.22 1.61
N SER A 243 28.20 26.09 0.90
CA SER A 243 27.47 25.82 -0.34
C SER A 243 26.27 24.91 -0.11
N SER A 244 26.51 23.77 0.55
CA SER A 244 25.52 22.72 0.76
C SER A 244 24.46 23.09 1.79
N LEU A 245 24.83 23.81 2.86
CA LEU A 245 23.89 24.14 3.92
C LEU A 245 22.75 25.07 3.44
N PRO A 246 23.03 26.20 2.74
CA PRO A 246 21.97 27.06 2.21
C PRO A 246 21.00 26.33 1.28
N GLU A 247 21.53 25.52 0.37
CA GLU A 247 20.74 24.78 -0.61
C GLU A 247 19.79 23.79 0.08
N ILE A 248 20.30 23.01 1.05
CA ILE A 248 19.50 22.03 1.79
C ILE A 248 18.42 22.71 2.64
N ILE A 249 18.76 23.77 3.37
CA ILE A 249 17.78 24.51 4.20
C ILE A 249 16.66 25.06 3.32
N LEU A 250 17.02 25.77 2.24
CA LEU A 250 16.03 26.35 1.33
C LEU A 250 15.19 25.29 0.61
N THR A 251 15.73 24.09 0.40
CA THR A 251 15.01 22.97 -0.23
C THR A 251 13.96 22.37 0.70
N TYR A 252 14.30 22.13 1.97
CA TYR A 252 13.54 21.23 2.84
C TYR A 252 12.88 21.90 4.06
N SER A 253 13.23 23.13 4.45
CA SER A 253 12.68 23.72 5.68
C SER A 253 11.16 23.89 5.66
N GLU A 254 10.56 24.28 4.54
CA GLU A 254 9.10 24.40 4.41
C GLU A 254 8.41 23.02 4.49
N ALA A 255 8.96 22.00 3.83
CA ALA A 255 8.50 20.62 3.93
C ALA A 255 8.55 20.09 5.37
N ILE A 256 9.64 20.34 6.10
CA ILE A 256 9.78 19.94 7.50
C ILE A 256 8.77 20.68 8.39
N ASN A 257 8.54 21.98 8.16
CA ASN A 257 7.51 22.73 8.89
C ASN A 257 6.13 22.12 8.69
N TYR A 258 5.82 21.71 7.45
CA TYR A 258 4.55 21.06 7.14
C TYR A 258 4.42 19.69 7.83
N VAL A 259 5.47 18.87 7.80
CA VAL A 259 5.49 17.58 8.53
C VAL A 259 5.24 17.78 10.03
N VAL A 260 5.91 18.75 10.67
CA VAL A 260 5.70 19.06 12.09
C VAL A 260 4.24 19.42 12.37
N LYS A 261 3.64 20.27 11.53
CA LYS A 261 2.22 20.63 11.65
C LYS A 261 1.29 19.41 11.56
N CYS A 262 1.55 18.51 10.61
CA CYS A 262 0.77 17.28 10.47
C CYS A 262 0.97 16.33 11.67
N TYR A 263 2.20 16.22 12.18
CA TYR A 263 2.51 15.40 13.36
C TYR A 263 1.82 15.94 14.62
N GLU A 264 1.86 17.26 14.86
CA GLU A 264 1.16 17.91 15.97
C GLU A 264 -0.36 17.67 15.89
N PHE A 265 -0.93 17.76 14.68
CA PHE A 265 -2.32 17.40 14.46
C PHE A 265 -2.59 15.94 14.83
N LEU A 266 -1.83 14.98 14.29
CA LEU A 266 -2.01 13.55 14.55
C LEU A 266 -1.88 13.24 16.06
N GLY A 267 -0.86 13.77 16.73
CA GLY A 267 -0.65 13.58 18.16
C GLY A 267 -1.75 14.19 19.04
N SER A 268 -2.43 15.25 18.57
CA SER A 268 -3.57 15.82 19.28
C SER A 268 -4.88 15.04 19.05
N TYR A 269 -5.06 14.50 17.84
CA TYR A 269 -6.32 13.96 17.36
C TYR A 269 -6.43 12.44 17.56
N LYS A 270 -5.41 11.67 17.14
CA LYS A 270 -5.35 10.22 17.33
C LYS A 270 -4.88 9.90 18.75
N LYS A 271 -5.61 9.02 19.46
CA LYS A 271 -5.33 8.66 20.86
C LYS A 271 -4.41 7.45 21.03
N ASP A 272 -4.45 6.55 20.06
CA ASP A 272 -3.61 5.35 20.03
C ASP A 272 -2.30 5.61 19.29
N ASP A 273 -1.32 4.73 19.50
CA ASP A 273 -0.05 4.74 18.78
C ASP A 273 -0.27 4.67 17.26
N PHE A 274 0.64 5.31 16.51
CA PHE A 274 0.66 5.29 15.05
C PHE A 274 2.07 5.30 14.51
N ASP A 275 2.25 4.66 13.36
CA ASP A 275 3.46 4.79 12.57
C ASP A 275 3.38 6.08 11.75
N LEU A 276 4.42 6.90 11.81
CA LEU A 276 4.58 8.03 10.90
C LEU A 276 5.64 7.72 9.84
N GLU A 277 5.28 7.95 8.58
CA GLU A 277 6.21 7.96 7.47
C GLU A 277 6.31 9.36 6.86
N ILE A 278 7.52 9.78 6.53
CA ILE A 278 7.78 11.00 5.75
C ILE A 278 8.25 10.56 4.37
N SER A 279 7.61 11.06 3.32
CA SER A 279 7.93 10.74 1.93
C SER A 279 8.49 11.94 1.17
N VAL A 280 9.76 11.86 0.78
CA VAL A 280 10.43 12.82 -0.12
C VAL A 280 10.91 12.16 -1.41
N ASP A 281 10.30 11.02 -1.76
CA ASP A 281 10.60 10.22 -2.96
C ASP A 281 10.10 10.86 -4.26
N GLU A 282 8.93 11.50 -4.26
CA GLU A 282 8.35 12.19 -5.43
C GLU A 282 8.91 13.63 -5.63
N THR A 283 10.20 13.82 -5.35
CA THR A 283 10.91 15.10 -5.57
C THR A 283 11.69 15.07 -6.89
N PRO A 284 11.96 16.21 -7.57
CA PRO A 284 12.69 16.19 -8.84
C PRO A 284 14.18 15.85 -8.71
N THR A 285 14.72 15.91 -7.49
CA THR A 285 16.16 15.75 -7.22
C THR A 285 16.39 14.57 -6.29
N VAL A 286 17.39 13.75 -6.62
CA VAL A 286 17.88 12.67 -5.73
C VAL A 286 18.24 13.28 -4.38
N THR A 287 17.81 12.63 -3.30
CA THR A 287 18.07 13.11 -1.94
C THR A 287 19.51 12.80 -1.57
N SER A 288 20.34 13.83 -1.37
CA SER A 288 21.75 13.63 -0.97
C SER A 288 21.86 13.09 0.47
N PRO A 289 22.97 12.42 0.85
CA PRO A 289 23.21 12.03 2.24
C PRO A 289 23.18 13.20 3.24
N LEU A 290 23.64 14.39 2.84
CA LEU A 290 23.55 15.60 3.69
C LEU A 290 22.10 16.08 3.86
N ALA A 291 21.29 16.03 2.79
CA ALA A 291 19.88 16.36 2.86
C ALA A 291 19.12 15.37 3.77
N HIS A 292 19.37 14.07 3.59
CA HIS A 292 18.86 13.02 4.47
C HIS A 292 19.21 13.30 5.94
N LEU A 293 20.47 13.57 6.23
CA LEU A 293 20.94 13.90 7.57
C LEU A 293 20.23 15.13 8.15
N PHE A 294 20.10 16.21 7.37
CA PHE A 294 19.43 17.44 7.79
C PHE A 294 17.94 17.19 8.13
N ILE A 295 17.22 16.49 7.26
CA ILE A 295 15.79 16.15 7.46
C ILE A 295 15.62 15.41 8.79
N VAL A 296 16.40 14.36 9.02
CA VAL A 296 16.29 13.53 10.23
C VAL A 296 16.62 14.34 11.48
N LEU A 297 17.72 15.10 11.47
CA LEU A 297 18.14 15.90 12.62
C LEU A 297 17.12 16.99 12.96
N GLU A 298 16.55 17.67 11.96
CA GLU A 298 15.54 18.70 12.20
C GLU A 298 14.22 18.12 12.72
N LEU A 299 13.77 16.97 12.18
CA LEU A 299 12.57 16.30 12.67
C LEU A 299 12.75 15.87 14.15
N GLN A 300 13.86 15.22 14.47
CA GLN A 300 14.16 14.79 15.84
C GLN A 300 14.35 15.97 16.80
N ARG A 301 15.04 17.04 16.37
CA ARG A 301 15.21 18.27 17.18
C ARG A 301 13.87 18.91 17.54
N ARG A 302 12.88 18.78 16.67
CA ARG A 302 11.51 19.31 16.85
C ARG A 302 10.57 18.30 17.52
N GLY A 303 11.08 17.15 17.97
CA GLY A 303 10.32 16.16 18.71
C GLY A 303 9.38 15.31 17.85
N VAL A 304 9.57 15.25 16.53
CA VAL A 304 8.79 14.37 15.66
C VAL A 304 9.27 12.93 15.83
N ASP A 305 8.38 12.07 16.29
CA ASP A 305 8.60 10.61 16.33
C ASP A 305 8.09 9.98 15.02
N PHE A 306 9.00 9.40 14.24
CA PHE A 306 8.70 8.80 12.94
C PHE A 306 9.39 7.47 12.75
N GLN A 307 8.70 6.51 12.15
CA GLN A 307 9.17 5.12 12.01
C GLN A 307 9.74 4.86 10.62
N ASN A 308 9.34 5.61 9.60
CA ASN A 308 9.79 5.40 8.23
C ASN A 308 10.17 6.71 7.53
N LEU A 309 11.18 6.64 6.65
CA LEU A 309 11.58 7.74 5.79
C LEU A 309 11.80 7.21 4.37
N ALA A 310 10.98 7.67 3.43
CA ALA A 310 11.13 7.37 2.01
C ALA A 310 11.90 8.51 1.34
N LEU A 311 13.06 8.18 0.78
CA LEU A 311 13.95 9.12 0.10
C LEU A 311 13.85 8.96 -1.41
N HIS A 312 14.15 10.00 -2.17
CA HIS A 312 14.40 9.86 -3.60
C HIS A 312 15.80 9.29 -3.82
N PHE A 313 15.88 7.98 -4.04
CA PHE A 313 17.15 7.30 -4.31
C PHE A 313 17.62 7.46 -5.75
N LEU A 314 18.93 7.33 -5.98
CA LEU A 314 19.54 7.40 -7.32
C LEU A 314 18.93 6.40 -8.30
N GLY A 315 18.72 6.86 -9.54
CA GLY A 315 18.21 6.09 -10.68
C GLY A 315 16.73 6.32 -10.93
N ASP A 316 16.17 5.67 -11.95
CA ASP A 316 14.77 5.86 -12.29
C ASP A 316 13.89 4.75 -11.68
N TRP A 317 13.02 5.16 -10.77
CA TRP A 317 12.09 4.30 -10.04
C TRP A 317 10.71 4.31 -10.68
N GLN A 318 10.62 3.77 -11.90
CA GLN A 318 9.36 3.80 -12.63
C GLN A 318 8.41 2.69 -12.19
N LYS A 319 7.09 2.97 -12.27
CA LYS A 319 6.06 2.02 -11.88
C LYS A 319 6.04 0.80 -12.81
N GLY A 320 5.79 -0.38 -12.26
CA GLY A 320 5.56 -1.63 -13.02
C GLY A 320 6.78 -2.29 -13.67
N ILE A 321 8.00 -1.77 -13.50
CA ILE A 321 9.22 -2.31 -14.13
C ILE A 321 10.40 -2.37 -13.15
N GLU A 322 11.48 -3.01 -13.60
CA GLU A 322 12.76 -3.08 -12.87
C GLU A 322 13.44 -1.71 -12.76
N TYR A 323 14.36 -1.59 -11.80
CA TYR A 323 15.23 -0.43 -11.62
C TYR A 323 16.02 -0.11 -12.89
N ILE A 324 16.10 1.18 -13.23
CA ILE A 324 16.93 1.67 -14.34
C ILE A 324 18.05 2.53 -13.76
N GLY A 325 19.30 2.06 -13.88
CA GLY A 325 20.49 2.76 -13.41
C GLY A 325 21.69 1.84 -13.19
N ASP A 326 22.80 2.40 -12.71
CA ASP A 326 23.97 1.61 -12.29
C ASP A 326 23.73 1.07 -10.87
N ILE A 327 23.42 -0.23 -10.78
CA ILE A 327 23.20 -0.95 -9.52
C ILE A 327 24.39 -0.80 -8.56
N LYS A 328 25.63 -0.78 -9.06
CA LYS A 328 26.81 -0.60 -8.20
C LYS A 328 26.89 0.82 -7.67
N GLN A 329 26.49 1.81 -8.46
CA GLN A 329 26.41 3.19 -7.99
C GLN A 329 25.31 3.36 -6.97
N PHE A 330 24.11 2.81 -7.23
CA PHE A 330 23.03 2.76 -6.25
C PHE A 330 23.48 2.12 -4.94
N ALA A 331 24.13 0.96 -4.98
CA ALA A 331 24.62 0.29 -3.76
C ALA A 331 25.58 1.18 -2.96
N ARG A 332 26.52 1.86 -3.63
CA ARG A 332 27.45 2.79 -2.97
C ARG A 332 26.70 3.93 -2.30
N GLU A 333 25.80 4.62 -3.01
CA GLU A 333 25.06 5.76 -2.45
C GLU A 333 24.08 5.33 -1.36
N PHE A 334 23.36 4.22 -1.58
CA PHE A 334 22.41 3.67 -0.62
C PHE A 334 23.09 3.28 0.70
N SER A 335 24.31 2.73 0.65
CA SER A 335 25.09 2.39 1.86
C SER A 335 25.28 3.60 2.79
N PHE A 336 25.31 4.83 2.25
CA PHE A 336 25.42 6.05 3.07
C PHE A 336 24.10 6.39 3.75
N HIS A 337 22.99 6.26 3.04
CA HIS A 337 21.66 6.41 3.65
C HIS A 337 21.42 5.37 4.75
N ALA A 338 21.77 4.12 4.48
CA ALA A 338 21.67 3.04 5.46
C ALA A 338 22.58 3.29 6.68
N ALA A 339 23.82 3.76 6.47
CA ALA A 339 24.71 4.13 7.57
C ALA A 339 24.13 5.27 8.43
N ILE A 340 23.54 6.30 7.82
CA ILE A 340 22.87 7.40 8.55
C ILE A 340 21.73 6.82 9.41
N ALA A 341 20.85 6.00 8.82
CA ALA A 341 19.72 5.40 9.53
C ALA A 341 20.16 4.53 10.72
N LYS A 342 21.18 3.68 10.53
CA LYS A 342 21.72 2.81 11.60
C LYS A 342 22.35 3.58 12.75
N ASN A 343 23.03 4.69 12.46
CA ASN A 343 23.76 5.44 13.48
C ASN A 343 22.86 6.42 14.24
N ILE A 344 21.94 7.11 13.56
CA ILE A 344 20.99 8.01 14.22
C ILE A 344 19.91 7.22 14.97
N ARG A 345 19.49 6.07 14.40
CA ARG A 345 18.42 5.20 14.90
C ARG A 345 17.06 5.90 14.98
N GLY A 346 16.04 5.12 15.34
CA GLY A 346 14.68 5.61 15.56
C GLY A 346 13.75 5.51 14.36
N TYR A 347 14.25 5.15 13.17
CA TYR A 347 13.45 4.99 11.95
C TYR A 347 14.04 3.94 11.01
N LYS A 348 13.27 3.57 9.99
CA LYS A 348 13.62 2.64 8.90
C LYS A 348 13.64 3.39 7.57
N LEU A 349 14.47 2.94 6.64
CA LEU A 349 14.37 3.41 5.25
C LEU A 349 13.19 2.72 4.57
N SER A 350 12.42 3.51 3.83
CA SER A 350 11.24 3.06 3.10
C SER A 350 11.46 3.11 1.59
N LEU A 351 11.09 2.04 0.90
CA LEU A 351 11.18 1.94 -0.55
C LEU A 351 9.81 2.12 -1.20
N HIS A 352 9.56 3.35 -1.66
CA HIS A 352 8.42 3.66 -2.52
C HIS A 352 8.66 3.17 -3.94
N THR A 353 7.56 2.91 -4.67
CA THR A 353 7.63 2.28 -6.00
C THR A 353 8.44 0.98 -5.99
N GLY A 354 8.39 0.27 -4.85
CA GLY A 354 9.23 -0.89 -4.60
C GLY A 354 8.88 -2.07 -5.48
N SER A 355 7.66 -2.17 -6.03
CA SER A 355 7.27 -3.32 -6.84
C SER A 355 8.18 -3.49 -8.07
N ASP A 356 8.52 -4.75 -8.34
CA ASP A 356 9.30 -5.23 -9.48
C ASP A 356 10.76 -4.77 -9.53
N LYS A 357 11.28 -4.16 -8.46
CA LYS A 357 12.69 -3.73 -8.33
C LYS A 357 13.60 -4.85 -7.82
N PHE A 358 13.48 -6.04 -8.41
CA PHE A 358 14.13 -7.25 -7.90
C PHE A 358 15.66 -7.14 -7.79
N SER A 359 16.29 -6.35 -8.67
CA SER A 359 17.75 -6.19 -8.68
C SER A 359 18.31 -5.43 -7.48
N VAL A 360 17.51 -4.56 -6.85
CA VAL A 360 17.94 -3.68 -5.75
C VAL A 360 17.47 -4.17 -4.38
N TYR A 361 16.49 -5.07 -4.32
CA TYR A 361 15.99 -5.62 -3.05
C TYR A 361 17.07 -6.28 -2.18
N PRO A 362 17.99 -7.11 -2.73
CA PRO A 362 19.07 -7.69 -1.93
C PRO A 362 19.98 -6.63 -1.31
N ILE A 363 20.28 -5.56 -2.06
CA ILE A 363 21.09 -4.42 -1.57
C ILE A 363 20.34 -3.72 -0.45
N PHE A 364 19.05 -3.43 -0.67
CA PHE A 364 18.20 -2.75 0.31
C PHE A 364 18.16 -3.55 1.63
N SER A 365 17.81 -4.83 1.56
CA SER A 365 17.74 -5.73 2.73
C SER A 365 19.09 -5.83 3.44
N GLN A 366 20.17 -6.09 2.70
CA GLN A 366 21.50 -6.28 3.29
C GLN A 366 22.00 -5.00 3.97
N GLU A 367 21.93 -3.87 3.28
CA GLU A 367 22.42 -2.59 3.79
C GLU A 367 21.56 -2.10 4.97
N THR A 368 20.27 -2.45 5.06
CA THR A 368 19.43 -2.15 6.23
C THR A 368 19.42 -3.22 7.32
N GLU A 369 20.18 -4.32 7.17
CA GLU A 369 20.12 -5.48 8.08
C GLU A 369 18.69 -6.02 8.25
N GLY A 370 17.93 -6.05 7.15
CA GLY A 370 16.52 -6.45 7.11
C GLY A 370 15.54 -5.41 7.67
N LEU A 371 16.00 -4.39 8.39
CA LEU A 371 15.15 -3.38 9.03
C LEU A 371 14.73 -2.28 8.05
N CYS A 372 13.74 -2.59 7.22
CA CYS A 372 13.23 -1.68 6.19
C CYS A 372 11.71 -1.73 6.03
N HIS A 373 11.17 -0.73 5.32
CA HIS A 373 9.80 -0.76 4.82
C HIS A 373 9.80 -0.79 3.29
N ILE A 374 8.88 -1.55 2.68
CA ILE A 374 8.71 -1.60 1.22
C ILE A 374 7.25 -1.42 0.88
N LYS A 375 6.96 -0.60 -0.14
CA LYS A 375 5.60 -0.38 -0.63
C LYS A 375 5.39 -0.94 -2.03
N THR A 376 4.34 -1.74 -2.15
CA THR A 376 3.78 -2.21 -3.43
C THR A 376 2.31 -1.83 -3.51
N ALA A 377 1.78 -1.67 -4.72
CA ALA A 377 0.34 -1.47 -4.93
C ALA A 377 -0.07 -1.96 -6.31
N GLY A 378 0.30 -1.20 -7.36
CA GLY A 378 -0.13 -1.48 -8.74
C GLY A 378 0.35 -2.80 -9.33
N THR A 379 1.30 -3.51 -8.70
CA THR A 379 1.67 -4.86 -9.14
C THR A 379 0.62 -5.91 -8.82
N SER A 380 -0.21 -5.73 -7.78
CA SER A 380 -1.37 -6.62 -7.54
C SER A 380 -2.36 -6.50 -8.69
N TRP A 381 -2.62 -5.25 -9.12
CA TRP A 381 -3.45 -4.94 -10.30
C TRP A 381 -2.92 -5.58 -11.59
N LEU A 382 -1.59 -5.58 -11.80
CA LEU A 382 -1.00 -6.24 -12.97
C LEU A 382 -1.26 -7.75 -12.97
N GLU A 383 -1.12 -8.42 -11.83
CA GLU A 383 -1.40 -9.86 -11.75
C GLU A 383 -2.91 -10.17 -11.87
N GLU A 384 -3.78 -9.26 -11.42
CA GLU A 384 -5.23 -9.35 -11.62
C GLU A 384 -5.60 -9.26 -13.12
N ILE A 385 -5.07 -8.29 -13.85
CA ILE A 385 -5.34 -8.16 -15.29
C ILE A 385 -4.65 -9.25 -16.09
N LYS A 386 -3.55 -9.82 -15.59
CA LYS A 386 -2.97 -11.05 -16.16
C LYS A 386 -3.93 -12.24 -16.04
N VAL A 387 -4.65 -12.37 -14.92
CA VAL A 387 -5.69 -13.40 -14.78
C VAL A 387 -6.83 -13.15 -15.77
N VAL A 388 -7.22 -11.89 -15.99
CA VAL A 388 -8.18 -11.55 -17.05
C VAL A 388 -7.67 -12.00 -18.41
N ALA A 389 -6.42 -11.69 -18.79
CA ALA A 389 -5.83 -12.16 -20.04
C ALA A 389 -5.79 -13.68 -20.17
N MET A 390 -5.60 -14.40 -19.07
CA MET A 390 -5.61 -15.88 -19.04
C MET A 390 -7.00 -16.50 -19.22
N LYS A 391 -8.06 -15.80 -18.81
CA LYS A 391 -9.40 -16.39 -18.64
C LYS A 391 -10.45 -15.81 -19.58
N ASP A 392 -10.26 -14.56 -19.98
CA ASP A 392 -11.08 -13.84 -20.95
C ASP A 392 -10.14 -12.97 -21.85
N PRO A 393 -9.47 -13.61 -22.83
CA PRO A 393 -8.58 -12.94 -23.79
C PRO A 393 -9.25 -11.77 -24.51
N ASP A 394 -10.51 -11.92 -24.88
CA ASP A 394 -11.28 -10.89 -25.59
C ASP A 394 -11.46 -9.65 -24.72
N LEU A 395 -11.87 -9.81 -23.46
CA LEU A 395 -11.93 -8.70 -22.50
C LEU A 395 -10.56 -8.04 -22.32
N TYR A 396 -9.48 -8.81 -22.23
CA TYR A 396 -8.14 -8.21 -22.12
C TYR A 396 -7.77 -7.41 -23.37
N ARG A 397 -8.12 -7.86 -24.58
CA ARG A 397 -7.90 -7.10 -25.81
C ARG A 397 -8.66 -5.78 -25.80
N GLU A 398 -9.93 -5.79 -25.37
CA GLU A 398 -10.71 -4.56 -25.19
C GLU A 398 -10.04 -3.59 -24.20
N ILE A 399 -9.63 -4.09 -23.03
CA ILE A 399 -8.92 -3.31 -22.00
C ILE A 399 -7.61 -2.74 -22.56
N HIS A 400 -6.83 -3.55 -23.28
CA HIS A 400 -5.53 -3.16 -23.81
C HIS A 400 -5.67 -2.03 -24.85
N ARG A 401 -6.62 -2.14 -25.78
CA ARG A 401 -6.90 -1.07 -26.77
C ARG A 401 -7.35 0.21 -26.06
N PHE A 402 -8.25 0.09 -25.09
CA PHE A 402 -8.70 1.23 -24.30
C PHE A 402 -7.55 1.89 -23.52
N ALA A 403 -6.63 1.10 -22.96
CA ALA A 403 -5.45 1.61 -22.28
C ALA A 403 -4.54 2.39 -23.23
N LEU A 404 -4.33 1.92 -24.47
CA LEU A 404 -3.54 2.63 -25.48
C LEU A 404 -4.14 4.02 -25.79
N GLU A 405 -5.46 4.09 -25.94
CA GLU A 405 -6.18 5.34 -26.21
C GLU A 405 -6.07 6.36 -25.06
N ASN A 406 -5.99 5.89 -23.82
CA ASN A 406 -5.97 6.73 -22.61
C ASN A 406 -4.58 6.97 -22.03
N PHE A 407 -3.53 6.35 -22.59
CA PHE A 407 -2.19 6.34 -22.01
C PHE A 407 -1.63 7.74 -21.77
N GLU A 408 -1.68 8.63 -22.75
CA GLU A 408 -1.10 9.98 -22.64
C GLU A 408 -1.78 10.82 -21.55
N LYS A 409 -3.10 10.66 -21.38
CA LYS A 409 -3.85 11.32 -20.30
C LYS A 409 -3.38 10.82 -18.94
N ASP A 410 -3.28 9.51 -18.75
CA ASP A 410 -2.95 8.92 -17.45
C ASP A 410 -1.46 9.07 -17.10
N ARG A 411 -0.58 9.10 -18.12
CA ARG A 411 0.85 9.34 -17.99
C ARG A 411 1.16 10.70 -17.36
N ALA A 412 0.31 11.71 -17.52
CA ALA A 412 0.56 13.05 -16.99
C ALA A 412 0.83 13.10 -15.47
N SER A 413 0.42 12.07 -14.72
CA SER A 413 0.64 11.95 -13.28
C SER A 413 1.75 10.97 -12.88
N TYR A 414 2.54 10.47 -13.84
CA TYR A 414 3.60 9.49 -13.62
C TYR A 414 4.86 9.84 -14.44
N ASN A 415 6.03 9.71 -13.82
CA ASN A 415 7.30 9.79 -14.53
C ASN A 415 7.64 8.43 -15.18
N LEU A 416 7.46 8.31 -16.49
CA LEU A 416 7.66 7.06 -17.25
C LEU A 416 8.41 7.31 -18.57
N THR A 417 9.20 6.32 -18.99
CA THR A 417 9.89 6.28 -20.29
C THR A 417 9.28 5.26 -21.26
N THR A 418 8.02 4.87 -21.04
CA THR A 418 7.29 3.91 -21.88
C THR A 418 7.33 4.31 -23.35
N ASP A 419 7.64 3.35 -24.21
CA ASP A 419 7.66 3.49 -25.66
C ASP A 419 6.54 2.63 -26.27
N LEU A 420 5.42 3.27 -26.59
CA LEU A 420 4.24 2.58 -27.15
C LEU A 420 4.55 1.87 -28.48
N SER A 421 5.57 2.29 -29.24
CA SER A 421 5.95 1.63 -30.49
C SER A 421 6.54 0.23 -30.29
N ARG A 422 6.94 -0.11 -29.05
CA ARG A 422 7.45 -1.44 -28.69
C ARG A 422 6.33 -2.38 -28.28
N ILE A 423 5.13 -1.87 -28.03
CA ILE A 423 3.98 -2.70 -27.70
C ILE A 423 3.49 -3.35 -29.00
N PRO A 424 3.50 -4.69 -29.10
CA PRO A 424 3.04 -5.38 -30.30
C PRO A 424 1.56 -5.10 -30.55
N ASP A 425 1.15 -5.18 -31.82
CA ASP A 425 -0.26 -5.10 -32.18
C ASP A 425 -1.01 -6.27 -31.53
N ILE A 426 -1.88 -5.92 -30.57
CA ILE A 426 -2.59 -6.88 -29.74
C ILE A 426 -3.35 -7.89 -30.61
N ASP A 427 -3.92 -7.46 -31.73
CA ASP A 427 -4.77 -8.27 -32.62
C ASP A 427 -4.00 -9.33 -33.40
N THR A 428 -2.67 -9.28 -33.38
CA THR A 428 -1.79 -10.27 -34.04
C THR A 428 -1.27 -11.36 -33.09
N ILE A 429 -1.44 -11.18 -31.78
CA ILE A 429 -0.92 -12.09 -30.75
C ILE A 429 -1.94 -13.21 -30.52
N ALA A 430 -1.49 -14.46 -30.37
CA ALA A 430 -2.38 -15.56 -30.00
C ALA A 430 -2.87 -15.42 -28.55
N ASP A 431 -4.07 -15.92 -28.24
CA ASP A 431 -4.67 -15.75 -26.91
C ASP A 431 -3.80 -16.28 -25.76
N ASP A 432 -3.16 -17.43 -25.97
CA ASP A 432 -2.25 -18.06 -25.00
C ASP A 432 -0.91 -17.31 -24.85
N GLU A 433 -0.58 -16.40 -25.78
CA GLU A 433 0.61 -15.56 -25.74
C GLU A 433 0.37 -14.19 -25.11
N LEU A 434 -0.88 -13.75 -24.91
CA LEU A 434 -1.22 -12.44 -24.32
C LEU A 434 -0.57 -12.23 -22.95
N ILE A 435 -0.43 -13.30 -22.17
CA ILE A 435 0.22 -13.26 -20.85
C ILE A 435 1.69 -12.84 -20.92
N ASN A 436 2.36 -12.97 -22.07
CA ASN A 436 3.74 -12.54 -22.24
C ASN A 436 3.90 -11.02 -22.23
N LEU A 437 2.82 -10.27 -22.50
CA LEU A 437 2.82 -8.80 -22.36
C LEU A 437 3.08 -8.37 -20.92
N PHE A 438 2.72 -9.18 -19.93
CA PHE A 438 3.01 -8.92 -18.51
C PHE A 438 4.47 -9.19 -18.12
N LYS A 439 5.31 -9.62 -19.07
CA LYS A 439 6.78 -9.71 -18.93
C LYS A 439 7.49 -8.57 -19.67
N GLN A 440 6.77 -7.80 -20.47
CA GLN A 440 7.32 -6.70 -21.26
C GLN A 440 7.13 -5.37 -20.54
N ASN A 441 8.21 -4.61 -20.40
CA ASN A 441 8.21 -3.35 -19.64
C ASN A 441 7.13 -2.37 -20.12
N ASP A 442 7.09 -2.07 -21.42
CA ASP A 442 6.18 -1.06 -21.96
C ASP A 442 4.70 -1.44 -21.79
N SER A 443 4.37 -2.71 -22.08
CA SER A 443 3.03 -3.27 -21.90
C SER A 443 2.59 -3.32 -20.43
N ARG A 444 3.51 -3.63 -19.51
CA ARG A 444 3.25 -3.56 -18.06
C ARG A 444 2.96 -2.12 -17.63
N GLN A 445 3.77 -1.14 -18.08
CA GLN A 445 3.57 0.26 -17.72
C GLN A 445 2.23 0.78 -18.24
N LEU A 446 1.88 0.45 -19.48
CA LEU A 446 0.59 0.77 -20.09
C LEU A 446 -0.58 0.37 -19.18
N ILE A 447 -0.64 -0.91 -18.78
CA ILE A 447 -1.72 -1.43 -17.93
C ILE A 447 -1.61 -0.89 -16.50
N HIS A 448 -0.39 -0.73 -15.97
CA HIS A 448 -0.17 -0.30 -14.59
C HIS A 448 -0.76 1.09 -14.30
N ILE A 449 -0.60 2.03 -15.24
CA ILE A 449 -0.99 3.43 -15.01
C ILE A 449 -2.40 3.78 -15.47
N THR A 450 -2.99 2.97 -16.38
CA THR A 450 -4.34 3.20 -16.91
C THR A 450 -5.45 2.57 -16.07
N TYR A 451 -5.12 1.94 -14.93
CA TYR A 451 -6.10 1.32 -14.02
C TYR A 451 -7.29 2.23 -13.70
N GLY A 452 -7.05 3.53 -13.48
CA GLY A 452 -8.10 4.49 -13.16
C GLY A 452 -9.06 4.68 -14.32
N SER A 453 -8.53 4.97 -15.51
CA SER A 453 -9.36 5.11 -16.71
C SER A 453 -10.13 3.81 -17.01
N ILE A 454 -9.50 2.65 -16.87
CA ILE A 454 -10.15 1.34 -17.09
C ILE A 454 -11.31 1.13 -16.10
N LEU A 455 -11.06 1.33 -14.81
CA LEU A 455 -12.06 1.06 -13.77
C LEU A 455 -13.20 2.09 -13.77
N MET A 456 -12.93 3.33 -14.17
CA MET A 456 -13.93 4.40 -14.25
C MET A 456 -14.64 4.50 -15.61
N ALA A 457 -14.22 3.72 -16.61
CA ALA A 457 -14.84 3.74 -17.93
C ALA A 457 -16.33 3.39 -17.83
N ARG A 458 -17.19 4.26 -18.37
CA ARG A 458 -18.66 4.10 -18.38
C ARG A 458 -19.23 4.18 -19.79
N ASP A 459 -20.27 3.39 -20.05
CA ASP A 459 -21.05 3.47 -21.27
C ASP A 459 -22.02 4.68 -21.26
N SER A 460 -22.81 4.83 -22.32
CA SER A 460 -23.80 5.91 -22.43
C SER A 460 -24.93 5.84 -21.39
N GLU A 461 -25.13 4.69 -20.75
CA GLU A 461 -26.12 4.49 -19.68
C GLU A 461 -25.50 4.70 -18.28
N GLY A 462 -24.21 4.99 -18.20
CA GLY A 462 -23.48 5.18 -16.94
C GLY A 462 -23.01 3.88 -16.27
N LYS A 463 -23.16 2.71 -16.92
CA LYS A 463 -22.65 1.43 -16.38
C LYS A 463 -21.16 1.30 -16.65
N HIS A 464 -20.45 0.62 -15.75
CA HIS A 464 -19.02 0.38 -15.95
C HIS A 464 -18.79 -0.55 -17.14
N ILE A 465 -17.88 -0.17 -18.03
CA ILE A 465 -17.54 -0.95 -19.23
C ILE A 465 -16.71 -2.18 -18.85
N PHE A 466 -15.67 -1.98 -18.02
CA PHE A 466 -14.70 -3.04 -17.70
C PHE A 466 -14.80 -3.53 -16.26
N LYS A 467 -15.06 -2.64 -15.30
CA LYS A 467 -14.98 -2.92 -13.85
C LYS A 467 -15.74 -4.20 -13.48
N ASP A 468 -17.04 -4.26 -13.76
CA ASP A 468 -17.90 -5.38 -13.35
C ASP A 468 -17.48 -6.71 -14.01
N ARG A 469 -17.02 -6.66 -15.26
CA ARG A 469 -16.50 -7.84 -15.98
C ARG A 469 -15.18 -8.32 -15.37
N ILE A 470 -14.27 -7.41 -15.03
CA ILE A 470 -13.00 -7.73 -14.34
C ILE A 470 -13.30 -8.40 -12.98
N TYR A 471 -14.14 -7.78 -12.14
CA TYR A 471 -14.51 -8.36 -10.84
C TYR A 471 -15.16 -9.74 -10.99
N LYS A 472 -16.03 -9.91 -12.00
CA LYS A 472 -16.65 -11.21 -12.29
C LYS A 472 -15.60 -12.28 -12.63
N ILE A 473 -14.67 -11.99 -13.54
CA ILE A 473 -13.61 -12.95 -13.89
C ILE A 473 -12.76 -13.31 -12.67
N LEU A 474 -12.37 -12.32 -11.86
CA LEU A 474 -11.57 -12.58 -10.66
C LEU A 474 -12.35 -13.37 -9.60
N PHE A 475 -13.67 -13.18 -9.49
CA PHE A 475 -14.53 -13.95 -8.60
C PHE A 475 -14.73 -15.41 -9.07
N ASP A 476 -14.97 -15.60 -10.36
CA ASP A 476 -15.17 -16.91 -10.97
C ASP A 476 -13.88 -17.75 -10.94
N TYR A 477 -12.72 -17.11 -11.13
CA TYR A 477 -11.38 -17.72 -11.11
C TYR A 477 -10.54 -17.29 -9.89
N GLU A 478 -11.19 -17.25 -8.72
CA GLU A 478 -10.62 -16.76 -7.46
C GLU A 478 -9.33 -17.45 -7.03
N GLU A 479 -9.20 -18.76 -7.22
CA GLU A 479 -7.97 -19.45 -6.84
C GLU A 479 -6.79 -19.11 -7.76
N GLU A 480 -7.02 -18.94 -9.06
CA GLU A 480 -6.01 -18.40 -9.97
C GLU A 480 -5.65 -16.95 -9.62
N HIS A 481 -6.64 -16.09 -9.36
CA HIS A 481 -6.41 -14.73 -8.88
C HIS A 481 -5.50 -14.71 -7.64
N TYR A 482 -5.87 -15.46 -6.60
CA TYR A 482 -5.09 -15.50 -5.37
C TYR A 482 -3.72 -16.12 -5.55
N ARG A 483 -3.58 -17.12 -6.42
CA ARG A 483 -2.28 -17.74 -6.71
C ARG A 483 -1.34 -16.79 -7.43
N GLU A 484 -1.78 -16.11 -8.49
CA GLU A 484 -0.91 -15.22 -9.26
C GLU A 484 -0.42 -14.03 -8.42
N VAL A 485 -1.34 -13.35 -7.71
CA VAL A 485 -0.97 -12.24 -6.80
C VAL A 485 -0.05 -12.74 -5.68
N SER A 486 -0.38 -13.87 -5.04
CA SER A 486 0.42 -14.40 -3.93
C SER A 486 1.83 -14.80 -4.36
N ASN A 487 1.97 -15.50 -5.49
CA ASN A 487 3.27 -15.90 -6.02
C ASN A 487 4.15 -14.69 -6.34
N HIS A 488 3.57 -13.65 -6.93
CA HIS A 488 4.31 -12.45 -7.30
C HIS A 488 4.78 -11.67 -6.07
N ILE A 489 3.91 -11.46 -5.08
CA ILE A 489 4.31 -10.83 -3.80
C ILE A 489 5.32 -11.68 -3.04
N LYS A 490 5.16 -13.02 -3.03
CA LYS A 490 6.10 -13.92 -2.37
C LYS A 490 7.52 -13.80 -2.95
N ARG A 491 7.65 -13.64 -4.27
CA ARG A 491 8.95 -13.41 -4.93
C ARG A 491 9.65 -12.16 -4.38
N HIS A 492 8.91 -11.09 -4.09
CA HIS A 492 9.45 -9.88 -3.46
C HIS A 492 9.93 -10.16 -2.05
N LEU A 493 9.07 -10.78 -1.23
CA LEU A 493 9.37 -11.13 0.17
C LEU A 493 10.56 -12.11 0.29
N GLU A 494 10.81 -12.97 -0.70
CA GLU A 494 11.96 -13.88 -0.72
C GLU A 494 13.32 -13.20 -0.93
N LEU A 495 13.33 -11.98 -1.45
CA LEU A 495 14.54 -11.17 -1.60
C LEU A 495 14.85 -10.32 -0.36
N LEU A 496 13.92 -10.29 0.61
CA LEU A 496 14.09 -9.64 1.91
C LEU A 496 14.52 -10.70 2.91
N LYS A 497 15.83 -10.93 2.98
CA LYS A 497 16.47 -11.89 3.88
C LYS A 497 17.29 -11.19 4.93
#